data_AF-A0A7C5FNY6-F1
#
_entry.id   AF-A0A7C5FNY6-F1
#
_cell.length_a   1.000
_cell.length_b   1.000
_cell.length_c   1.000
_cell.angle_alpha   90.00
_cell.angle_beta   90.00
_cell.angle_gamma   90.00
#
_symmetry.space_group_name_H-M   'P 1'
#
loop_
_entity.id
_entity.type
_entity.pdbx_description
1 polymer ?
#
loop_
_entity_poly.entity_id
_entity_poly.type
_entity_poly.pdbx_seq_one_letter_code
_entity_poly.pdbx_strand_id
1 'polypeptide(L)'
;MKKYLKDYFDLLKFLKPFINLLLLAIVCMAVSSIFDGISLSMIIPVTDRLLSNKKIILPENVVNIFTFLKPIVEKLNSLSPLTILNFAPIVAVVLFFLKGLFNFLQNYLMNLISQKVIMDIKNKLYRKFQELSLEFYANRRTGELISRIINDVNFISNSLSYALTDLIYESMQLFIFSIITFYLG
;
A
#
# COMPACT_ATOMS: atom_id res chain seq x y z
N MET A 1 -16.32 26.77 -0.70
CA MET A 1 -15.97 25.35 -0.97
C MET A 1 -14.83 25.17 -1.99
N LYS A 2 -14.92 25.69 -3.23
CA LYS A 2 -13.87 25.48 -4.26
C LYS A 2 -12.44 25.93 -3.90
N LYS A 3 -12.28 26.97 -3.05
CA LYS A 3 -10.96 27.49 -2.64
C LYS A 3 -10.17 26.50 -1.77
N TYR A 4 -10.81 25.91 -0.76
CA TYR A 4 -10.19 24.94 0.14
C TYR A 4 -9.74 23.67 -0.57
N LEU A 5 -10.52 23.16 -1.53
CA LEU A 5 -10.16 21.98 -2.32
C LEU A 5 -8.84 22.18 -3.10
N LYS A 6 -8.60 23.39 -3.62
CA LYS A 6 -7.39 23.71 -4.38
C LYS A 6 -6.14 23.64 -3.51
N ASP A 7 -6.24 24.08 -2.25
CA ASP A 7 -5.14 24.04 -1.29
C ASP A 7 -4.73 22.58 -0.97
N TYR A 8 -5.68 21.63 -0.93
CA TYR A 8 -5.38 20.19 -0.80
C TYR A 8 -4.64 19.63 -2.03
N PHE A 9 -5.03 19.99 -3.25
CA PHE A 9 -4.33 19.55 -4.47
C PHE A 9 -2.92 20.12 -4.57
N ASP A 10 -2.68 21.32 -4.02
CA ASP A 10 -1.34 21.88 -3.94
C ASP A 10 -0.44 21.13 -2.94
N LEU A 11 -1.02 20.43 -1.95
CA LEU A 11 -0.27 19.55 -1.04
C LEU A 11 0.17 18.24 -1.71
N LEU A 12 -0.55 17.77 -2.74
CA LEU A 12 -0.12 16.60 -3.52
C LEU A 12 1.19 16.85 -4.27
N LYS A 13 1.55 18.12 -4.54
CA LYS A 13 2.84 18.47 -5.14
C LYS A 13 4.03 18.10 -4.25
N PHE A 14 3.84 17.92 -2.95
CA PHE A 14 4.89 17.44 -2.04
C PHE A 14 5.23 15.96 -2.24
N LEU A 15 4.38 15.18 -2.90
CA LEU A 15 4.73 13.80 -3.29
C LEU A 15 5.59 13.72 -4.55
N LYS A 16 5.60 14.76 -5.39
CA LYS A 16 6.35 14.81 -6.65
C LYS A 16 7.84 14.42 -6.52
N PRO A 17 8.61 14.91 -5.53
CA PRO A 17 10.01 14.49 -5.37
C PRO A 17 10.20 13.00 -5.03
N PHE A 18 9.17 12.32 -4.53
CA PHE A 18 9.23 10.92 -4.11
C PHE A 18 8.61 9.95 -5.13
N ILE A 19 8.43 10.39 -6.37
CA ILE A 19 7.72 9.60 -7.40
C ILE A 19 8.40 8.26 -7.72
N ASN A 20 9.73 8.19 -7.63
CA ASN A 20 10.47 6.94 -7.88
C ASN A 20 10.19 5.90 -6.79
N LEU A 21 10.11 6.33 -5.52
CA LEU A 21 9.76 5.45 -4.41
C LEU A 21 8.29 5.06 -4.48
N LEU A 22 7.43 6.00 -4.89
CA LEU A 22 6.00 5.75 -5.07
C LEU A 22 5.74 4.75 -6.20
N LEU A 23 6.49 4.82 -7.30
CA LEU A 23 6.43 3.84 -8.38
C LEU A 23 6.84 2.45 -7.90
N LEU A 24 7.94 2.36 -7.14
CA LEU A 24 8.33 1.08 -6.53
C LEU A 24 7.26 0.54 -5.57
N ALA A 25 6.63 1.40 -4.78
CA ALA A 25 5.52 1.01 -3.91
C ALA A 25 4.33 0.49 -4.72
N ILE A 26 3.95 1.15 -5.82
CA ILE A 26 2.89 0.70 -6.74
C ILE A 26 3.21 -0.67 -7.33
N VAL A 27 4.46 -0.90 -7.74
CA VAL A 27 4.88 -2.22 -8.24
C VAL A 27 4.73 -3.28 -7.14
N CYS A 28 5.15 -2.98 -5.91
CA CYS A 28 4.95 -3.88 -4.78
C CYS A 28 3.47 -4.13 -4.48
N MET A 29 2.62 -3.11 -4.57
CA MET A 29 1.16 -3.20 -4.40
C MET A 29 0.51 -4.07 -5.48
N ALA A 30 0.95 -3.94 -6.73
CA ALA A 30 0.45 -4.77 -7.81
C ALA A 30 0.83 -6.24 -7.59
N VAL A 31 2.09 -6.50 -7.21
CA VAL A 31 2.57 -7.85 -6.91
C VAL A 31 1.85 -8.46 -5.72
N SER A 32 1.71 -7.73 -4.60
CA SER A 32 1.00 -8.22 -3.42
C SER A 32 -0.48 -8.50 -3.70
N SER A 33 -1.15 -7.63 -4.46
CA SER A 33 -2.56 -7.79 -4.85
C SER A 33 -2.78 -9.02 -5.75
N ILE A 34 -1.80 -9.34 -6.61
CA ILE A 34 -1.81 -10.60 -7.37
C ILE A 34 -1.78 -11.80 -6.42
N PHE A 35 -0.90 -11.77 -5.41
CA PHE A 35 -0.87 -12.83 -4.41
C PHE A 35 -2.17 -12.92 -3.61
N ASP A 36 -2.79 -11.79 -3.26
CA ASP A 36 -4.09 -11.77 -2.59
C ASP A 36 -5.18 -12.46 -3.41
N GLY A 37 -5.26 -12.15 -4.72
CA GLY A 37 -6.18 -12.77 -5.65
C GLY A 37 -5.93 -14.27 -5.82
N ILE A 38 -4.67 -14.67 -6.00
CA ILE A 38 -4.27 -16.09 -6.11
C ILE A 38 -4.64 -16.84 -4.83
N SER A 39 -4.31 -16.32 -3.65
CA SER A 39 -4.62 -16.95 -2.36
C SER A 39 -6.12 -17.20 -2.19
N LEU A 40 -6.97 -16.24 -2.55
CA LEU A 40 -8.43 -16.43 -2.53
C LEU A 40 -8.89 -17.47 -3.54
N SER A 41 -8.44 -17.38 -4.79
CA SER A 41 -8.83 -18.29 -5.87
C SER A 41 -8.37 -19.73 -5.63
N MET A 42 -7.27 -19.94 -4.89
CA MET A 42 -6.70 -21.27 -4.64
C MET A 42 -7.47 -22.06 -3.57
N ILE A 43 -8.27 -21.42 -2.73
CA ILE A 43 -9.02 -22.11 -1.68
C ILE A 43 -9.95 -23.16 -2.28
N ILE A 44 -10.73 -22.80 -3.31
CA ILE A 44 -11.69 -23.70 -3.97
C ILE A 44 -11.01 -24.94 -4.56
N PRO A 45 -10.04 -24.82 -5.48
CA PRO A 45 -9.41 -25.99 -6.11
C PRO A 45 -8.61 -26.84 -5.12
N VAL A 46 -7.97 -26.23 -4.12
CA VAL A 46 -7.27 -26.98 -3.07
C VAL A 46 -8.28 -27.77 -2.24
N THR A 47 -9.39 -27.15 -1.84
CA THR A 47 -10.46 -27.81 -1.09
C THR A 47 -11.10 -28.94 -1.90
N ASP A 48 -11.40 -28.73 -3.18
CA ASP A 48 -11.95 -29.76 -4.07
C ASP A 48 -10.98 -30.91 -4.34
N ARG A 49 -9.67 -30.62 -4.43
CA ARG A 49 -8.64 -31.67 -4.58
C ARG A 49 -8.52 -32.49 -3.30
N LEU A 50 -8.55 -31.85 -2.13
CA LEU A 50 -8.40 -32.49 -0.83
C LEU A 50 -9.63 -33.31 -0.44
N LEU A 51 -10.84 -32.78 -0.64
CA LEU A 51 -12.10 -33.40 -0.21
C LEU A 51 -12.74 -34.28 -1.29
N SER A 52 -12.71 -33.85 -2.55
CA SER A 52 -13.44 -34.49 -3.65
C SER A 52 -12.54 -35.23 -4.65
N ASN A 53 -11.22 -35.23 -4.45
CA ASN A 53 -10.21 -35.81 -5.35
C ASN A 53 -10.32 -35.36 -6.83
N LYS A 54 -10.97 -34.23 -7.08
CA LYS A 54 -11.09 -33.63 -8.43
C LYS A 54 -9.76 -33.03 -8.87
N LYS A 55 -9.51 -32.90 -10.17
CA LYS A 55 -8.32 -32.18 -10.67
C LYS A 55 -8.50 -30.68 -10.42
N ILE A 56 -7.40 -29.98 -10.15
CA ILE A 56 -7.38 -28.52 -10.03
C ILE A 56 -7.61 -27.93 -11.43
N ILE A 57 -8.74 -27.27 -11.63
CA ILE A 57 -9.05 -26.53 -12.85
C ILE A 57 -9.02 -25.05 -12.47
N LEU A 58 -8.12 -24.28 -13.07
CA LEU A 58 -8.07 -22.84 -12.91
C LEU A 58 -9.04 -22.18 -13.90
N PRO A 59 -9.71 -21.06 -13.54
CA PRO A 59 -10.49 -20.27 -14.48
C PRO A 59 -9.62 -19.76 -15.65
N GLU A 60 -10.17 -19.71 -16.87
CA GLU A 60 -9.42 -19.27 -18.07
C GLU A 60 -8.83 -17.85 -17.91
N ASN A 61 -9.54 -16.96 -17.21
CA ASN A 61 -9.09 -15.59 -16.93
C ASN A 61 -7.79 -15.56 -16.10
N VAL A 62 -7.71 -16.37 -15.04
CA VAL A 62 -6.53 -16.49 -14.17
C VAL A 62 -5.33 -17.02 -14.96
N VAL A 63 -5.60 -17.99 -15.83
CA VAL A 63 -4.58 -18.69 -16.61
C VAL A 63 -3.98 -17.82 -17.72
N ASN A 64 -4.77 -16.94 -18.33
CA ASN A 64 -4.29 -15.98 -19.33
C ASN A 64 -3.42 -14.89 -18.70
N ILE A 65 -3.81 -14.39 -17.52
CA ILE A 65 -3.07 -13.34 -16.81
C ILE A 65 -1.78 -13.90 -16.19
N PHE A 66 -1.84 -15.10 -15.61
CA PHE A 66 -0.71 -15.72 -14.91
C PHE A 66 -0.28 -17.00 -15.62
N THR A 67 0.24 -16.86 -16.84
CA THR A 67 0.67 -18.00 -17.66
C THR A 67 1.74 -18.84 -16.95
N PHE A 68 2.52 -18.24 -16.04
CA PHE A 68 3.50 -18.93 -15.22
C PHE A 68 2.89 -19.94 -14.22
N LEU A 69 1.59 -19.84 -13.91
CA LEU A 69 0.91 -20.79 -13.02
C LEU A 69 0.52 -22.09 -13.73
N LYS A 70 0.33 -22.09 -15.06
CA LYS A 70 0.01 -23.31 -15.84
C LYS A 70 0.96 -24.48 -15.55
N PRO A 71 2.29 -24.35 -15.72
CA PRO A 71 3.20 -25.46 -15.50
C PRO A 71 3.21 -25.92 -14.03
N ILE A 72 2.99 -25.01 -13.08
CA ILE A 72 2.92 -25.35 -11.65
C ILE A 72 1.67 -26.19 -11.38
N VAL A 73 0.50 -25.76 -11.87
CA VAL A 73 -0.77 -26.46 -11.66
C VAL A 73 -0.84 -27.78 -12.42
N GLU A 74 -0.32 -27.85 -13.63
CA GLU A 74 -0.22 -29.11 -14.39
C GLU A 74 0.69 -30.11 -13.69
N LYS A 75 1.85 -29.67 -13.20
CA LYS A 75 2.75 -30.51 -12.40
C LYS A 75 2.07 -30.98 -11.12
N LEU A 76 1.35 -30.11 -10.42
CA LEU A 76 0.56 -30.49 -9.23
C LEU A 76 -0.55 -31.50 -9.56
N ASN A 77 -1.26 -31.33 -10.67
CA ASN A 77 -2.32 -32.25 -11.12
C ASN A 77 -1.81 -33.62 -11.57
N SER A 78 -0.56 -33.69 -12.04
CA SER A 78 0.09 -34.94 -12.47
C SER A 78 0.55 -35.82 -11.30
N LEU A 79 0.63 -35.25 -10.09
CA LEU A 79 1.04 -35.95 -8.88
C LEU A 79 -0.12 -36.70 -8.24
N SER A 80 0.21 -37.82 -7.57
CA SER A 80 -0.75 -38.58 -6.78
C SER A 80 -1.35 -37.73 -5.64
N PRO A 81 -2.64 -37.91 -5.29
CA PRO A 81 -3.31 -37.12 -4.26
C PRO A 81 -2.61 -37.11 -2.90
N LEU A 82 -2.01 -38.25 -2.51
CA LEU A 82 -1.24 -38.40 -1.27
C LEU A 82 0.03 -37.52 -1.24
N THR A 83 0.69 -37.35 -2.39
CA THR A 83 1.87 -36.48 -2.51
C THR A 83 1.45 -35.01 -2.41
N ILE A 84 0.33 -34.64 -3.04
CA ILE A 84 -0.19 -33.27 -2.99
C ILE A 84 -0.57 -32.90 -1.54
N LEU A 85 -1.17 -33.82 -0.78
CA LEU A 85 -1.52 -33.58 0.63
C LEU A 85 -0.31 -33.17 1.48
N ASN A 86 0.86 -33.77 1.23
CA ASN A 86 2.08 -33.45 1.99
C ASN A 86 2.80 -32.18 1.48
N PHE A 87 2.77 -31.91 0.17
CA PHE A 87 3.50 -30.78 -0.43
C PHE A 87 2.68 -29.47 -0.51
N ALA A 88 1.35 -29.55 -0.59
CA ALA A 88 0.48 -28.38 -0.71
C ALA A 88 0.63 -27.39 0.46
N PRO A 89 0.74 -27.82 1.75
CA PRO A 89 0.97 -26.90 2.86
C PRO A 89 2.28 -26.13 2.72
N ILE A 90 3.36 -26.78 2.25
CA ILE A 90 4.67 -26.16 2.06
C ILE A 90 4.58 -25.07 0.98
N VAL A 91 3.95 -25.38 -0.15
CA VAL A 91 3.74 -24.40 -1.24
C VAL A 91 2.89 -23.23 -0.76
N ALA A 92 1.83 -23.50 0.00
CA ALA A 92 0.99 -22.46 0.58
C ALA A 92 1.82 -21.54 1.49
N VAL A 93 2.62 -22.09 2.41
CA VAL A 93 3.48 -21.31 3.30
C VAL A 93 4.42 -20.40 2.52
N VAL A 94 5.07 -20.90 1.46
CA VAL A 94 5.95 -20.09 0.61
C VAL A 94 5.18 -18.94 -0.07
N LEU A 95 3.99 -19.21 -0.59
CA LEU A 95 3.15 -18.19 -1.22
C LEU A 95 2.69 -17.12 -0.21
N PHE A 96 2.23 -17.53 0.97
CA PHE A 96 1.84 -16.61 2.05
C PHE A 96 3.04 -15.81 2.57
N PHE A 97 4.23 -16.39 2.60
CA PHE A 97 5.46 -15.69 2.97
C PHE A 97 5.83 -14.63 1.93
N LEU A 98 5.83 -14.98 0.63
CA LEU A 98 6.07 -14.01 -0.45
C LEU A 98 5.04 -12.88 -0.42
N LYS A 99 3.76 -13.22 -0.25
CA LYS A 99 2.69 -12.24 -0.04
C LYS A 99 3.02 -11.29 1.11
N GLY A 100 3.35 -11.84 2.28
CA GLY A 100 3.71 -11.07 3.46
C GLY A 100 4.92 -10.16 3.22
N LEU A 101 5.92 -10.63 2.48
CA LEU A 101 7.11 -9.86 2.12
C LEU A 101 6.77 -8.65 1.25
N PHE A 102 6.00 -8.81 0.18
CA PHE A 102 5.61 -7.68 -0.68
C PHE A 102 4.66 -6.71 0.03
N ASN A 103 3.77 -7.24 0.87
CA ASN A 103 2.88 -6.42 1.69
C ASN A 103 3.68 -5.61 2.73
N PHE A 104 4.69 -6.22 3.36
CA PHE A 104 5.62 -5.48 4.21
C PHE A 104 6.37 -4.41 3.43
N LEU A 105 6.88 -4.74 2.23
CA LEU A 105 7.69 -3.84 1.43
C LEU A 105 6.90 -2.62 0.95
N GLN A 106 5.66 -2.80 0.47
CA GLN A 106 4.80 -1.66 0.12
C GLN A 106 4.51 -0.77 1.33
N ASN A 107 4.20 -1.36 2.49
CA ASN A 107 3.87 -0.61 3.70
C ASN A 107 5.09 0.17 4.18
N TYR A 108 6.28 -0.44 4.12
CA TYR A 108 7.53 0.22 4.46
C TYR A 108 7.82 1.40 3.53
N LEU A 109 7.70 1.21 2.21
CA LEU A 109 7.94 2.27 1.23
C LEU A 109 6.96 3.44 1.40
N MET A 110 5.68 3.15 1.64
CA MET A 110 4.66 4.19 1.85
C MET A 110 4.86 4.93 3.18
N ASN A 111 5.25 4.23 4.25
CA ASN A 111 5.65 4.88 5.50
C ASN A 111 6.87 5.79 5.31
N LEU A 112 7.89 5.35 4.56
CA LEU A 112 9.03 6.18 4.23
C LEU A 112 8.64 7.44 3.45
N ILE A 113 7.73 7.31 2.48
CA ILE A 113 7.19 8.46 1.72
C ILE A 113 6.46 9.41 2.67
N SER A 114 5.59 8.89 3.53
CA SER A 114 4.83 9.69 4.51
C SER A 114 5.76 10.50 5.41
N GLN A 115 6.77 9.87 6.00
CA GLN A 115 7.75 10.56 6.86
C GLN A 115 8.49 11.68 6.12
N LYS A 116 8.89 11.44 4.86
CA LYS A 116 9.58 12.45 4.05
C LYS A 116 8.67 13.63 3.70
N VAL A 117 7.41 13.36 3.33
CA VAL A 117 6.41 14.39 3.05
C VAL A 117 6.12 15.24 4.29
N ILE A 118 5.95 14.61 5.46
CA ILE A 118 5.77 15.29 6.75
C ILE A 118 6.96 16.21 7.03
N MET A 119 8.18 15.71 6.84
CA MET A 119 9.40 16.48 7.06
C MET A 119 9.48 17.71 6.14
N ASP A 120 9.14 17.57 4.86
CA ASP A 120 9.12 18.68 3.91
C ASP A 120 8.07 19.74 4.29
N ILE A 121 6.89 19.31 4.72
CA ILE A 121 5.82 20.21 5.18
C ILE A 121 6.25 20.95 6.44
N LYS A 122 6.83 20.26 7.43
CA LYS A 122 7.39 20.88 8.64
C LYS A 122 8.47 21.89 8.32
N ASN A 123 9.42 21.54 7.45
CA ASN A 123 10.50 22.43 7.04
C ASN A 123 9.96 23.72 6.40
N LYS A 124 8.93 23.61 5.56
CA LYS A 124 8.30 24.78 4.93
C LYS A 124 7.56 25.65 5.95
N LEU A 125 6.83 25.04 6.89
CA LEU A 125 6.13 25.76 7.95
C LEU A 125 7.13 26.48 8.86
N TYR A 126 8.18 25.80 9.32
CA TYR A 126 9.21 26.42 10.16
C TYR A 126 9.92 27.58 9.47
N ARG A 127 10.27 27.44 8.19
CA ARG A 127 10.86 28.55 7.42
C ARG A 127 9.92 29.75 7.39
N LYS A 128 8.62 29.53 7.18
CA LYS A 128 7.63 30.61 7.20
C LYS A 128 7.51 31.29 8.56
N PHE A 129 7.63 30.54 9.66
CA PHE A 129 7.61 31.11 11.01
C PHE A 129 8.87 31.93 11.30
N GLN A 130 10.05 31.48 10.86
CA GLN A 130 11.29 32.23 11.05
C GLN A 130 11.30 33.59 10.31
N GLU A 131 10.52 33.72 9.23
CA GLU A 131 10.38 34.95 8.45
C GLU A 131 9.36 35.96 9.03
N LEU A 132 8.62 35.62 10.09
CA LEU A 132 7.65 36.53 10.70
C LEU A 132 8.35 37.64 11.50
N SER A 133 7.77 38.85 11.48
CA SER A 133 8.35 40.03 12.14
C SER A 133 8.35 39.92 13.67
N LEU A 134 9.33 40.54 14.33
CA LEU A 134 9.38 40.62 15.81
C LEU A 134 8.12 41.28 16.40
N GLU A 135 7.47 42.19 15.66
CA GLU A 135 6.24 42.86 16.06
C GLU A 135 5.04 41.90 16.20
N PHE A 136 5.00 40.83 15.39
CA PHE A 136 4.04 39.74 15.54
C PHE A 136 4.22 39.00 16.87
N TYR A 137 5.46 38.85 17.32
CA TYR A 137 5.82 38.15 18.56
C TYR A 137 5.76 39.04 19.82
N ALA A 138 5.87 40.37 19.67
CA ALA A 138 5.92 41.32 20.78
C ALA A 138 4.55 41.57 21.47
N ASN A 139 3.42 41.32 20.77
CA ASN A 139 2.08 41.66 21.25
C ASN A 139 1.41 40.60 22.17
N ARG A 140 2.12 39.57 22.62
CA ARG A 140 1.57 38.47 23.46
C ARG A 140 2.64 37.91 24.41
N ARG A 141 2.23 37.25 25.50
CA ARG A 141 3.14 36.49 26.41
C ARG A 141 3.98 35.50 25.59
N THR A 142 5.25 35.84 25.39
CA THR A 142 6.10 35.28 24.33
C THR A 142 6.29 33.76 24.45
N GLY A 143 6.43 33.24 25.67
CA GLY A 143 6.64 31.80 25.92
C GLY A 143 5.42 30.91 25.64
N GLU A 144 4.22 31.36 26.01
CA GLU A 144 2.98 30.60 25.75
C GLU A 144 2.61 30.64 24.27
N LEU A 145 2.80 31.80 23.63
CA LEU A 145 2.51 31.97 22.20
C LEU A 145 3.42 31.09 21.34
N ILE A 146 4.73 31.09 21.62
CA ILE A 146 5.70 30.26 20.89
C ILE A 146 5.41 28.78 21.10
N SER A 147 5.14 28.35 22.34
CA SER A 147 4.82 26.95 22.64
C SER A 147 3.56 26.48 21.91
N ARG A 148 2.48 27.27 21.93
CA ARG A 148 1.26 26.96 21.17
C ARG A 148 1.51 26.91 19.68
N ILE A 149 2.21 27.90 19.12
CA ILE A 149 2.50 27.91 17.68
C ILE A 149 3.28 26.66 17.28
N ILE A 150 4.36 26.31 18.00
CA ILE A 150 5.17 25.13 17.66
C ILE A 150 4.34 23.84 17.79
N ASN A 151 3.59 23.68 18.88
CA ASN A 151 2.82 22.48 19.15
C ASN A 151 1.65 22.32 18.17
N ASP A 152 0.89 23.38 17.93
CA ASP A 152 -0.24 23.38 17.01
C ASP A 152 0.23 23.13 15.57
N VAL A 153 1.36 23.72 15.17
CA VAL A 153 1.96 23.49 13.85
C VAL A 153 2.42 22.05 13.70
N ASN A 154 3.06 21.48 14.72
CA ASN A 154 3.47 20.08 14.70
C ASN A 154 2.25 19.15 14.59
N PHE A 155 1.22 19.42 15.38
CA PHE A 155 0.00 18.61 15.37
C PHE A 155 -0.73 18.71 14.03
N ILE A 156 -0.95 19.92 13.51
CA ILE A 156 -1.64 20.17 12.24
C ILE A 156 -0.84 19.61 11.07
N SER A 157 0.47 19.86 11.02
CA SER A 157 1.34 19.36 9.94
C SER A 157 1.37 17.85 9.91
N ASN A 158 1.56 17.18 11.05
CA ASN A 158 1.51 15.72 11.13
C ASN A 158 0.15 15.20 10.67
N SER A 159 -0.94 15.66 11.28
CA SER A 159 -2.28 15.14 11.02
C SER A 159 -2.66 15.30 9.55
N LEU A 160 -2.42 16.48 8.97
CA LEU A 160 -2.74 16.75 7.58
C LEU A 160 -1.88 15.93 6.62
N SER A 161 -0.59 15.78 6.90
CA SER A 161 0.34 15.05 6.03
C SER A 161 0.11 13.54 6.08
N TYR A 162 -0.15 12.98 7.27
CA TYR A 162 -0.53 11.58 7.44
C TYR A 162 -1.85 11.31 6.72
N ALA A 163 -2.90 12.09 7.01
CA ALA A 163 -4.20 11.91 6.38
C ALA A 163 -4.12 11.99 4.84
N LEU A 164 -3.31 12.90 4.29
CA LEU A 164 -3.09 12.99 2.85
C LEU A 164 -2.34 11.78 2.29
N THR A 165 -1.25 11.37 2.93
CA THR A 165 -0.44 10.25 2.43
C THR A 165 -1.20 8.94 2.55
N ASP A 166 -1.93 8.73 3.64
CA ASP A 166 -2.77 7.55 3.87
C ASP A 166 -3.93 7.51 2.88
N LEU A 167 -4.60 8.65 2.63
CA LEU A 167 -5.68 8.70 1.64
C LEU A 167 -5.18 8.31 0.25
N ILE A 168 -4.00 8.76 -0.16
CA ILE A 168 -3.39 8.36 -1.43
C ILE A 168 -3.05 6.87 -1.39
N TYR A 169 -2.41 6.41 -0.32
CA TYR A 169 -2.03 5.00 -0.14
C TYR A 169 -3.23 4.07 -0.28
N GLU A 170 -4.24 4.28 0.56
CA GLU A 170 -5.44 3.46 0.60
C GLU A 170 -6.20 3.53 -0.71
N SER A 171 -6.33 4.71 -1.32
CA SER A 171 -6.99 4.86 -2.62
C SER A 171 -6.27 4.07 -3.72
N MET A 172 -4.93 4.13 -3.77
CA MET A 172 -4.15 3.38 -4.76
C MET A 172 -4.23 1.88 -4.52
N GLN A 173 -4.06 1.44 -3.26
CA GLN A 173 -4.15 0.02 -2.89
C GLN A 173 -5.52 -0.55 -3.24
N LEU A 174 -6.60 0.15 -2.87
CA LEU A 174 -7.97 -0.27 -3.18
C LEU A 174 -8.22 -0.34 -4.68
N PHE A 175 -7.75 0.65 -5.44
CA PHE A 175 -7.94 0.68 -6.88
C PHE A 175 -7.21 -0.47 -7.58
N ILE A 176 -5.94 -0.70 -7.22
CA ILE A 176 -5.12 -1.80 -7.77
C ILE A 176 -5.74 -3.16 -7.42
N PHE A 177 -6.09 -3.37 -6.15
CA PHE A 177 -6.68 -4.61 -5.67
C PHE A 177 -8.03 -4.90 -6.35
N SER A 178 -8.90 -3.88 -6.47
CA SER A 178 -10.22 -4.00 -7.10
C SER A 178 -10.11 -4.37 -8.57
N ILE A 179 -9.22 -3.68 -9.32
CA ILE A 179 -8.96 -3.98 -10.72
C ILE A 179 -8.53 -5.43 -10.89
N ILE A 180 -7.51 -5.84 -10.15
CA ILE A 180 -6.95 -7.20 -10.27
C ILE A 180 -8.01 -8.24 -9.92
N THR A 181 -8.73 -8.06 -8.80
CA THR A 181 -9.76 -9.01 -8.37
C THR A 181 -10.91 -9.11 -9.38
N PHE A 182 -11.37 -8.00 -9.94
CA PHE A 182 -12.42 -8.00 -10.96
C PHE A 182 -11.98 -8.67 -12.26
N TYR A 183 -10.71 -8.57 -12.64
CA TYR A 183 -10.16 -9.30 -13.78
C TYR A 183 -9.97 -10.80 -13.51
N LEU A 184 -9.78 -11.21 -12.25
CA LEU A 184 -9.62 -12.62 -11.86
C LEU A 184 -10.95 -13.36 -11.66
N GLY A 185 -11.97 -12.67 -11.17
CA GLY A 185 -13.34 -13.20 -10.97
C GLY A 185 -14.06 -13.45 -12.28
#